data_AF-A0A2G2DRG4-F1
#
_entry.id   AF-A0A2G2DRG4-F1
#
_cell.length_a   1.000
_cell.length_b   1.000
_cell.length_c   1.000
_cell.angle_alpha   90.00
_cell.angle_beta   90.00
_cell.angle_gamma   90.00
#
_symmetry.space_group_name_H-M   'P 1'
#
loop_
_entity.id
_entity.type
_entity.pdbx_description
1 polymer ?
#
loop_
_entity_poly.entity_id
_entity_poly.type
_entity_poly.pdbx_seq_one_letter_code
_entity_poly.pdbx_strand_id
1 'polypeptide(L)'
;MIFRFSVRNLLRWVLLLLIIAIISIQFYRPNKNDAKVTPSTDFFLSFDAPESVKKHVVNACYDCHSNTTKYTWFDNVMPIGWWVDNTILKGKTSLNFSVWEQYEGWHKLNLLSAIEFDLKTSKMPPKNYTEYHKSAELSNDQRQEIIDWISTIDRPSLVISKTNNYNYAQD
;
A
#
# COMPACT_ATOMS: atom_id res chain seq x y z
N MET A 1 -17.08 -6.52 -58.21
CA MET A 1 -15.75 -7.13 -58.05
C MET A 1 -15.48 -7.27 -56.56
N ILE A 2 -15.62 -8.49 -56.04
CA ILE A 2 -15.59 -8.79 -54.61
C ILE A 2 -14.16 -8.53 -54.12
N PHE A 3 -14.00 -7.66 -53.12
CA PHE A 3 -12.74 -7.39 -52.44
C PHE A 3 -12.11 -8.72 -52.03
N ARG A 4 -11.11 -9.20 -52.77
CA ARG A 4 -10.21 -10.26 -52.29
C ARG A 4 -9.27 -9.60 -51.30
N PHE A 5 -9.79 -9.21 -50.14
CA PHE A 5 -8.98 -8.79 -49.02
C PHE A 5 -8.15 -10.02 -48.65
N SER A 6 -6.88 -10.04 -49.08
CA SER A 6 -5.98 -11.12 -48.71
C SER A 6 -5.96 -11.17 -47.18
N VAL A 7 -6.30 -12.32 -46.60
CA VAL A 7 -6.30 -12.54 -45.14
C VAL A 7 -4.98 -12.05 -44.52
N ARG A 8 -3.87 -12.15 -45.27
CA ARG A 8 -2.54 -11.62 -44.92
C ARG A 8 -2.50 -10.10 -44.75
N ASN A 9 -3.20 -9.35 -45.60
CA ASN A 9 -3.29 -7.90 -45.48
C ASN A 9 -4.21 -7.48 -44.32
N LEU A 10 -5.29 -8.22 -44.06
CA LEU A 10 -6.18 -7.95 -42.92
C LEU A 10 -5.44 -8.14 -41.60
N LEU A 11 -4.73 -9.26 -41.47
CA LEU A 11 -3.93 -9.57 -40.30
C LEU A 11 -2.86 -8.50 -40.05
N ARG A 12 -2.18 -8.03 -41.11
CA ARG A 12 -1.21 -6.92 -41.01
C ARG A 12 -1.83 -5.65 -40.42
N TRP A 13 -3.00 -5.24 -40.93
CA TRP A 13 -3.67 -4.03 -40.43
C TRP A 13 -4.18 -4.19 -38.99
N VAL A 14 -4.73 -5.36 -38.65
CA VAL A 14 -5.16 -5.65 -37.27
C VAL A 14 -3.99 -5.61 -36.29
N LEU A 15 -2.85 -6.22 -36.64
CA LEU A 15 -1.64 -6.19 -35.82
C LEU A 15 -1.09 -4.76 -35.67
N LEU A 16 -1.08 -3.98 -36.75
CA LEU A 16 -0.66 -2.58 -36.70
C LEU A 16 -1.57 -1.76 -35.77
N LEU A 17 -2.88 -1.91 -35.87
CA LEU A 17 -3.84 -1.24 -34.99
C LEU A 17 -3.66 -1.65 -33.52
N LEU A 18 -3.42 -2.94 -33.26
CA LEU A 18 -3.15 -3.44 -31.91
C LEU A 18 -1.87 -2.82 -31.32
N ILE A 19 -0.79 -2.75 -32.10
CA ILE A 19 0.47 -2.14 -31.67
C ILE A 19 0.25 -0.65 -31.37
N ILE A 20 -0.43 0.08 -32.25
CA ILE A 20 -0.74 1.49 -32.04
C ILE A 20 -1.57 1.68 -30.77
N ALA A 21 -2.56 0.82 -30.52
CA ALA A 21 -3.37 0.87 -29.30
C ALA A 21 -2.52 0.60 -28.04
N ILE A 22 -1.65 -0.41 -28.06
CA ILE A 22 -0.75 -0.74 -26.94
C ILE A 22 0.25 0.39 -26.67
N ILE A 23 0.73 1.10 -27.70
CA ILE A 23 1.61 2.26 -27.52
C ILE A 23 0.80 3.44 -26.96
N SER A 24 -0.38 3.69 -27.51
CA SER A 24 -1.24 4.82 -27.12
C SER A 24 -1.66 4.73 -25.66
N ILE A 25 -1.98 3.53 -25.16
CA ILE A 25 -2.39 3.35 -23.75
C ILE A 25 -1.23 3.64 -22.77
N GLN A 26 0.03 3.52 -23.18
CA GLN A 26 1.17 3.80 -22.29
C GLN A 26 1.32 5.28 -21.90
N PHE A 27 0.68 6.20 -22.62
CA PHE A 27 0.76 7.64 -22.35
C PHE A 27 -0.13 8.08 -21.18
N TYR A 28 -1.12 7.27 -20.81
CA TYR A 28 -2.05 7.55 -19.71
C TYR A 28 -1.54 6.87 -18.44
N ARG A 29 -0.64 7.53 -17.69
CA ARG A 29 -0.03 6.95 -16.47
C ARG A 29 -0.53 7.64 -15.21
N PRO A 30 -0.77 6.91 -14.11
CA PRO A 30 -1.06 7.51 -12.81
C PRO A 30 0.14 8.30 -12.26
N ASN A 31 -0.15 9.25 -11.37
CA ASN A 31 0.88 9.89 -10.57
C ASN A 31 1.53 8.88 -9.63
N LYS A 32 2.83 9.01 -9.40
CA LYS A 32 3.57 8.11 -8.50
C LYS A 32 3.30 8.47 -7.03
N ASN A 33 3.20 7.45 -6.19
CA ASN A 33 3.19 7.57 -4.73
C ASN A 33 4.65 7.63 -4.24
N ASP A 34 5.28 8.81 -4.33
CA ASP A 34 6.72 8.97 -4.13
C ASP A 34 7.09 10.13 -3.19
N ALA A 35 6.37 10.26 -2.07
CA ALA A 35 6.66 11.26 -1.06
C ALA A 35 8.14 11.24 -0.67
N LYS A 36 8.79 12.41 -0.73
CA LYS A 36 10.25 12.55 -0.59
C LYS A 36 10.73 12.56 0.85
N VAL A 37 9.83 12.83 1.79
CA VAL A 37 10.13 12.99 3.20
C VAL A 37 9.07 12.24 4.00
N THR A 38 9.52 11.49 5.01
CA THR A 38 8.63 10.87 6.00
C THR A 38 7.93 11.97 6.79
N PRO A 39 6.59 12.07 6.74
CA PRO A 39 5.87 13.11 7.46
C PRO A 39 5.97 12.90 8.98
N SER A 40 5.88 13.98 9.76
CA SER A 40 5.88 13.91 11.23
C SER A 40 4.71 13.12 11.82
N THR A 41 3.71 12.80 11.00
CA THR A 41 2.53 12.01 11.34
C THR A 41 2.71 10.52 11.12
N ASP A 42 3.91 10.06 10.74
CA ASP A 42 4.18 8.66 10.42
C ASP A 42 4.14 7.74 11.66
N PHE A 43 3.62 6.53 11.47
CA PHE A 43 3.45 5.52 12.52
C PHE A 43 4.72 5.25 13.34
N PHE A 44 5.89 5.16 12.70
CA PHE A 44 7.14 4.89 13.42
C PHE A 44 7.78 6.12 14.05
N LEU A 45 7.18 7.31 13.88
CA LEU A 45 7.55 8.49 14.68
C LEU A 45 6.69 8.60 15.95
N SER A 46 5.53 7.94 15.97
CA SER A 46 4.63 7.89 17.13
C SER A 46 5.00 6.83 18.17
N PHE A 47 5.74 5.80 17.75
CA PHE A 47 6.09 4.67 18.62
C PHE A 47 7.57 4.34 18.50
N ASP A 48 8.18 3.99 19.63
CA ASP A 48 9.55 3.48 19.67
C ASP A 48 9.53 1.97 19.35
N ALA A 49 9.67 1.65 18.06
CA ALA A 49 9.70 0.28 17.57
C ALA A 49 11.13 -0.26 17.53
N PRO A 50 11.37 -1.53 17.90
CA PRO A 50 12.62 -2.20 17.59
C PRO A 50 12.93 -2.10 16.09
N GLU A 51 14.21 -1.92 15.75
CA GLU A 51 14.63 -1.75 14.36
C GLU A 51 14.27 -2.96 13.48
N SER A 52 14.24 -4.17 14.06
CA SER A 52 13.76 -5.39 13.40
C SER A 52 12.29 -5.26 12.97
N VAL A 53 11.40 -4.90 13.90
CA VAL A 53 9.98 -4.68 13.65
C VAL A 53 9.77 -3.60 12.59
N LYS A 54 10.47 -2.47 12.72
CA LYS A 54 10.42 -1.38 11.74
C LYS A 54 10.81 -1.86 10.35
N LYS A 55 11.91 -2.58 10.22
CA LYS A 55 12.36 -3.16 8.95
C LYS A 55 11.33 -4.12 8.36
N HIS A 56 10.73 -4.99 9.16
CA HIS A 56 9.72 -5.94 8.68
C HIS A 56 8.46 -5.23 8.17
N VAL A 57 7.90 -4.29 8.92
CA VAL A 57 6.70 -3.55 8.51
C VAL A 57 6.98 -2.65 7.31
N VAL A 58 8.13 -1.97 7.25
CA VAL A 58 8.50 -1.14 6.08
C VAL A 58 8.62 -1.98 4.82
N ASN A 59 9.23 -3.17 4.89
CA ASN A 59 9.37 -4.02 3.72
C ASN A 59 8.08 -4.74 3.32
N ALA A 60 7.24 -5.08 4.30
CA ALA A 60 6.04 -5.89 4.08
C ALA A 60 4.79 -5.05 3.73
N CYS A 61 4.68 -3.84 4.29
CA CYS A 61 3.42 -3.10 4.33
C CYS A 61 3.49 -1.72 3.67
N TYR A 62 4.62 -1.00 3.78
CA TYR A 62 4.67 0.44 3.44
C TYR A 62 4.42 0.72 1.96
N ASP A 63 4.80 -0.18 1.06
CA ASP A 63 4.62 0.03 -0.38
C ASP A 63 3.14 0.24 -0.77
N CYS A 64 2.21 -0.35 -0.04
CA CYS A 64 0.76 -0.21 -0.27
C CYS A 64 0.04 0.65 0.78
N HIS A 65 0.59 0.75 1.99
CA HIS A 65 -0.03 1.41 3.14
C HIS A 65 0.72 2.67 3.59
N SER A 66 1.46 3.35 2.71
CA SER A 66 2.14 4.61 3.04
C SER A 66 2.10 5.60 1.86
N ASN A 67 2.65 6.80 2.07
CA ASN A 67 2.80 7.81 1.01
C ASN A 67 4.04 7.59 0.11
N THR A 68 4.74 6.47 0.27
CA THR A 68 5.90 6.11 -0.55
C THR A 68 5.81 4.65 -0.99
N THR A 69 5.99 4.39 -2.28
CA THR A 69 5.98 3.04 -2.86
C THR A 69 7.28 2.76 -3.61
N LYS A 70 7.89 1.60 -3.35
CA LYS A 70 9.01 1.09 -4.16
C LYS A 70 8.47 0.38 -5.40
N TYR A 71 8.25 1.15 -6.46
CA TYR A 71 7.81 0.60 -7.73
C TYR A 71 8.87 -0.29 -8.39
N THR A 72 8.41 -1.38 -8.97
CA THR A 72 9.15 -2.23 -9.90
C THR A 72 9.02 -1.68 -11.33
N TRP A 73 9.81 -2.22 -12.27
CA TRP A 73 9.82 -1.74 -13.65
C TRP A 73 8.47 -1.94 -14.35
N PHE A 74 7.76 -3.05 -14.08
CA PHE A 74 6.51 -3.39 -14.74
C PHE A 74 5.32 -2.56 -14.25
N ASP A 75 5.41 -1.94 -13.07
CA ASP A 75 4.39 -1.00 -12.57
C ASP A 75 4.26 0.26 -13.45
N ASN A 76 5.20 0.47 -14.36
CA ASN A 76 5.16 1.57 -15.34
C ASN A 76 4.53 1.16 -16.68
N VAL A 77 4.15 -0.11 -16.84
CA VAL A 77 3.55 -0.65 -18.07
C VAL A 77 2.03 -0.68 -17.90
N MET A 78 1.29 -0.02 -18.80
CA MET A 78 -0.17 -0.02 -18.79
C MET A 78 -0.71 -1.28 -19.47
N PRO A 79 -1.81 -1.87 -18.95
CA PRO A 79 -2.68 -1.38 -17.86
C PRO A 79 -2.25 -1.82 -16.44
N ILE A 80 -1.14 -2.54 -16.27
CA ILE A 80 -0.70 -3.06 -14.96
C ILE A 80 -0.52 -1.92 -13.95
N GLY A 81 0.11 -0.82 -14.35
CA GLY A 81 0.29 0.32 -13.47
C GLY A 81 -1.01 0.97 -12.96
N TRP A 82 -2.12 0.91 -13.72
CA TRP A 82 -3.42 1.34 -13.22
C TRP A 82 -3.95 0.41 -12.14
N TRP A 83 -3.77 -0.89 -12.31
CA TRP A 83 -4.17 -1.87 -11.30
C TRP A 83 -3.36 -1.71 -10.02
N VAL A 84 -2.05 -1.49 -10.13
CA VAL A 84 -1.15 -1.22 -9.01
C VAL A 84 -1.56 0.07 -8.28
N ASP A 85 -1.75 1.17 -9.02
CA ASP A 85 -2.17 2.45 -8.46
C ASP A 85 -3.49 2.34 -7.68
N ASN A 86 -4.51 1.73 -8.29
CA ASN A 86 -5.79 1.49 -7.62
C ASN A 86 -5.63 0.59 -6.37
N THR A 87 -4.71 -0.37 -6.39
CA THR A 87 -4.44 -1.25 -5.23
C THR A 87 -3.81 -0.47 -4.09
N ILE A 88 -2.84 0.41 -4.38
CA ILE A 88 -2.22 1.31 -3.40
C ILE A 88 -3.26 2.29 -2.83
N LEU A 89 -4.10 2.90 -3.69
CA LEU A 89 -5.18 3.80 -3.24
C LEU A 89 -6.16 3.11 -2.28
N LYS A 90 -6.56 1.87 -2.59
CA LYS A 90 -7.41 1.07 -1.70
C LYS A 90 -6.69 0.71 -0.40
N GLY A 91 -5.41 0.31 -0.47
CA GLY A 91 -4.57 0.03 0.70
C GLY A 91 -4.52 1.22 1.66
N LYS A 92 -4.17 2.41 1.14
CA LYS A 92 -4.11 3.67 1.89
C LYS A 92 -5.46 4.10 2.47
N THR A 93 -6.56 3.76 1.81
CA THR A 93 -7.91 4.05 2.33
C THR A 93 -8.22 3.21 3.56
N SER A 94 -7.79 1.95 3.59
CA SER A 94 -7.97 1.07 4.77
C SER A 94 -6.99 1.40 5.89
N LEU A 95 -5.73 1.72 5.56
CA LEU A 95 -4.67 2.08 6.49
C LEU A 95 -3.56 2.82 5.74
N ASN A 96 -3.15 3.97 6.24
CA ASN A 96 -1.99 4.72 5.76
C ASN A 96 -1.09 5.12 6.93
N PHE A 97 0.04 4.43 7.06
CA PHE A 97 1.05 4.64 8.10
C PHE A 97 1.60 6.07 8.10
N SER A 98 1.70 6.72 6.93
CA SER A 98 2.24 8.08 6.83
C SER A 98 1.33 9.16 7.43
N VAL A 99 0.07 8.85 7.68
CA VAL A 99 -0.90 9.78 8.28
C VAL A 99 -1.42 9.29 9.62
N TRP A 100 -0.65 8.42 10.29
CA TRP A 100 -1.05 7.79 11.55
C TRP A 100 -1.57 8.80 12.59
N GLU A 101 -0.84 9.89 12.82
CA GLU A 101 -1.26 10.92 13.78
C GLU A 101 -2.50 11.71 13.40
N GLN A 102 -2.98 11.59 12.17
CA GLN A 102 -4.22 12.22 11.71
C GLN A 102 -5.46 11.38 12.05
N TYR A 103 -5.28 10.10 12.41
CA TYR A 103 -6.39 9.24 12.81
C TYR A 103 -6.93 9.57 14.21
N GLU A 104 -8.24 9.45 14.38
CA GLU A 104 -8.89 9.51 15.69
C GLU A 104 -8.45 8.35 16.58
N GLY A 105 -8.43 8.55 17.90
CA GLY A 105 -7.97 7.55 18.87
C GLY A 105 -8.66 6.19 18.73
N TRP A 106 -10.00 6.18 18.65
CA TRP A 106 -10.78 4.96 18.40
C TRP A 106 -10.46 4.31 17.05
N HIS A 107 -10.16 5.11 16.02
CA HIS A 107 -9.76 4.60 14.73
C HIS A 107 -8.37 3.96 14.79
N LYS A 108 -7.39 4.59 15.48
CA LYS A 108 -6.07 3.99 15.75
C LYS A 108 -6.20 2.62 16.43
N LEU A 109 -7.10 2.48 17.41
CA LEU A 109 -7.36 1.19 18.07
C LEU A 109 -7.86 0.12 17.09
N ASN A 110 -8.83 0.47 16.23
CA ASN A 110 -9.36 -0.45 15.22
C ASN A 110 -8.28 -0.85 14.21
N LEU A 111 -7.44 0.09 13.78
CA LEU A 111 -6.32 -0.17 12.87
C LEU A 111 -5.30 -1.12 13.48
N LEU A 112 -4.88 -0.91 14.74
CA LEU A 112 -3.97 -1.85 15.42
C LEU A 112 -4.55 -3.27 15.49
N SER A 113 -5.84 -3.38 15.84
CA SER A 113 -6.53 -4.68 15.90
C SER A 113 -6.65 -5.33 14.52
N ALA A 114 -6.87 -4.54 13.45
CA ALA A 114 -6.89 -5.04 12.08
C ALA A 114 -5.51 -5.54 11.64
N ILE A 115 -4.44 -4.81 11.95
CA ILE A 115 -3.06 -5.24 11.65
C ILE A 115 -2.76 -6.57 12.34
N GLU A 116 -3.05 -6.69 13.64
CA GLU A 116 -2.85 -7.96 14.36
C GLU A 116 -3.64 -9.10 13.73
N PHE A 117 -4.92 -8.88 13.42
CA PHE A 117 -5.78 -9.89 12.83
C PHE A 117 -5.27 -10.35 11.46
N ASP A 118 -4.85 -9.43 10.60
CA ASP A 118 -4.35 -9.75 9.27
C ASP A 118 -2.99 -10.48 9.32
N LEU A 119 -2.15 -10.16 10.30
CA LEU A 119 -0.91 -10.91 10.55
C LEU A 119 -1.19 -12.32 11.10
N LYS A 120 -2.06 -12.44 12.12
CA LYS A 120 -2.45 -13.73 12.74
C LYS A 120 -3.09 -14.67 11.73
N THR A 121 -3.90 -14.13 10.81
CA THR A 121 -4.57 -14.91 9.76
C THR A 121 -3.77 -15.02 8.47
N SER A 122 -2.54 -14.52 8.43
CA SER A 122 -1.66 -14.52 7.24
C SER A 122 -2.30 -13.90 5.99
N LYS A 123 -3.25 -12.97 6.18
CA LYS A 123 -3.87 -12.21 5.09
C LYS A 123 -2.93 -11.18 4.51
N MET A 124 -2.06 -10.61 5.34
CA MET A 124 -1.08 -9.61 4.95
C MET A 124 0.36 -10.07 5.22
N PRO A 125 1.31 -9.81 4.31
CA PRO A 125 1.09 -9.38 2.93
C PRO A 125 0.47 -10.52 2.10
N PRO A 126 -0.38 -10.21 1.09
CA PRO A 126 -1.06 -11.23 0.33
C PRO A 126 -0.08 -11.95 -0.61
N LYS A 127 -0.32 -13.24 -0.88
CA LYS A 127 0.60 -14.11 -1.63
C LYS A 127 0.92 -13.59 -3.04
N ASN A 128 -0.08 -13.06 -3.73
CA ASN A 128 0.11 -12.46 -5.06
C ASN A 128 1.08 -11.27 -5.05
N TYR A 129 1.19 -10.55 -3.93
CA TYR A 129 2.19 -9.49 -3.76
C TYR A 129 3.58 -10.08 -3.53
N THR A 130 3.71 -11.02 -2.59
CA THR A 130 5.00 -11.63 -2.21
C THR A 130 5.59 -12.57 -3.28
N GLU A 131 4.79 -13.01 -4.25
CA GLU A 131 5.28 -13.70 -5.45
C GLU A 131 6.27 -12.84 -6.25
N TYR A 132 5.99 -11.54 -6.38
CA TYR A 132 6.83 -10.59 -7.10
C TYR A 132 7.71 -9.74 -6.17
N HIS A 133 7.34 -9.64 -4.89
CA HIS A 133 8.05 -8.88 -3.85
C HIS A 133 8.54 -9.82 -2.75
N LYS A 134 9.51 -10.67 -3.07
CA LYS A 134 10.00 -11.70 -2.12
C LYS A 134 10.55 -11.11 -0.82
N SER A 135 11.08 -9.91 -0.84
CA SER A 135 11.55 -9.20 0.36
C SER A 135 10.42 -8.79 1.33
N ALA A 136 9.17 -8.79 0.87
CA ALA A 136 7.99 -8.50 1.69
C ALA A 136 7.42 -9.74 2.38
N GLU A 137 7.87 -10.94 2.01
CA GLU A 137 7.38 -12.18 2.60
C GLU A 137 7.80 -12.30 4.06
N LEU A 138 6.83 -12.31 4.97
CA LEU A 138 7.08 -12.47 6.41
C LEU A 138 7.05 -13.94 6.82
N SER A 139 8.10 -14.38 7.52
CA SER A 139 8.09 -15.65 8.24
C SER A 139 7.11 -15.62 9.43
N ASN A 140 6.79 -16.79 9.99
CA ASN A 140 5.94 -16.86 11.18
C ASN A 140 6.56 -16.11 12.36
N ASP A 141 7.88 -16.25 12.57
CA ASP A 141 8.60 -15.56 13.64
C ASP A 141 8.55 -14.05 13.46
N GLN A 142 8.72 -13.56 12.23
CA GLN A 142 8.64 -12.12 11.93
C GLN A 142 7.22 -11.57 12.14
N ARG A 143 6.18 -12.34 11.78
CA ARG A 143 4.79 -11.96 12.06
C ARG A 143 4.56 -11.88 13.56
N GLN A 144 5.03 -12.87 14.30
CA GLN A 144 4.85 -12.92 15.74
C GLN A 144 5.59 -11.77 16.42
N GLU A 145 6.81 -11.44 15.99
CA GLU A 145 7.57 -10.30 16.50
C GLU A 145 6.80 -8.98 16.34
N ILE A 146 6.18 -8.75 15.16
CA ILE A 146 5.35 -7.57 14.93
C ILE A 146 4.11 -7.58 15.84
N ILE A 147 3.42 -8.72 15.96
CA ILE A 147 2.21 -8.85 16.80
C ILE A 147 2.54 -8.59 18.27
N ASP A 148 3.63 -9.17 18.77
CA ASP A 148 4.06 -9.03 20.15
C ASP A 148 4.40 -7.57 20.45
N TRP A 149 5.14 -6.91 19.55
CA TRP A 149 5.42 -5.48 19.70
C TRP A 149 4.15 -4.62 19.67
N ILE A 150 3.23 -4.84 18.71
CA ILE A 150 1.97 -4.08 18.66
C ILE A 150 1.16 -4.26 19.95
N SER A 151 1.22 -5.45 20.56
CA SER A 151 0.53 -5.76 21.82
C SER A 151 1.10 -4.96 23.01
N THR A 152 2.33 -4.44 22.92
CA THR A 152 2.94 -3.58 23.94
C THR A 152 2.50 -2.11 23.86
N ILE A 153 1.84 -1.70 22.77
CA ILE A 153 1.38 -0.33 22.60
C ILE A 153 0.29 -0.02 23.64
N ASP A 154 0.46 1.08 24.39
CA ASP A 154 -0.52 1.56 25.37
C ASP A 154 -1.80 2.06 24.68
N ARG A 155 -2.74 1.15 24.44
CA ARG A 155 -4.02 1.40 23.79
C ARG A 155 -4.86 2.50 24.48
N PRO A 156 -5.02 2.52 25.82
CA PRO A 156 -5.67 3.62 26.52
C PRO A 156 -5.15 5.02 26.16
N SER A 157 -3.83 5.20 26.05
CA SER A 157 -3.23 6.51 25.72
C SER A 157 -3.68 7.09 24.37
N LEU A 158 -4.01 6.22 23.41
CA LEU A 158 -4.44 6.60 22.06
C LEU A 158 -5.81 7.28 22.06
N VAL A 159 -6.66 6.99 23.05
CA VAL A 159 -8.02 7.57 23.16
C VAL A 159 -8.01 8.83 24.03
N ILE A 160 -7.19 8.85 25.09
CA ILE A 160 -7.19 9.91 26.11
C ILE A 160 -6.52 11.20 25.60
N SER A 161 -5.55 11.10 24.68
CA SER A 161 -4.79 12.25 24.16
C SER A 161 -5.67 13.34 23.51
N LYS A 162 -6.87 13.01 23.02
CA LYS A 162 -7.82 14.01 22.50
C LYS A 162 -8.89 14.44 23.51
N THR A 163 -9.26 13.63 24.50
CA THR A 163 -10.29 14.05 25.48
C THR A 163 -9.82 15.23 26.33
N ASN A 164 -8.51 15.32 26.61
CA ASN A 164 -7.95 16.47 27.32
C ASN A 164 -7.97 17.77 26.49
N ASN A 165 -8.01 17.69 25.15
CA ASN A 165 -8.08 18.88 24.29
C ASN A 165 -9.51 19.41 24.09
N TYR A 166 -10.55 18.59 24.32
CA TYR A 166 -11.93 19.08 24.31
C TYR A 166 -12.32 19.82 25.60
N ASN A 167 -11.70 19.44 26.73
CA ASN A 167 -11.98 20.08 28.03
C ASN A 167 -11.34 21.47 28.18
N TYR A 168 -10.46 21.90 27.27
CA TYR A 168 -9.86 23.25 27.26
C TYR A 168 -10.45 24.16 26.17
N ALA A 169 -11.40 23.68 25.37
CA ALA A 169 -12.06 24.45 24.30
C ALA A 169 -13.50 24.86 24.64
N GLN A 170 -13.88 24.78 25.92
CA GLN A 170 -15.21 25.14 26.44
C GLN A 170 -15.19 26.19 27.56
N ASP A 171 -14.03 26.78 27.86
CA ASP A 171 -13.88 27.89 28.82
C ASP A 171 -13.47 29.20 28.11
#